data_AF-A0A5T0UKQ8-F1
#
_entry.id   AF-A0A5T0UKQ8-F1
#
_cell.length_a   1.000
_cell.length_b   1.000
_cell.length_c   1.000
_cell.angle_alpha   90.00
_cell.angle_beta   90.00
_cell.angle_gamma   90.00
#
_symmetry.space_group_name_H-M   'P 1'
#
loop_
_entity.id
_entity.type
_entity.pdbx_description
1 polymer ?
#
loop_
_entity_poly.entity_id
_entity_poly.type
_entity_poly.pdbx_seq_one_letter_code
_entity_poly.pdbx_strand_id
1 'polypeptide(L)' 'MAFKKDFLWGGATAANQYEGGFAEDGKGLNAVDVLTN' A
#
# COMPACT_ATOMS: atom_id res chain seq x y z
N MET A 1 -32.94 -0.14 -5.15
CA MET A 1 -31.81 -0.67 -5.94
C MET A 1 -30.86 -1.38 -4.98
N ALA A 2 -30.34 -2.55 -5.33
CA ALA A 2 -29.44 -3.35 -4.49
C ALA A 2 -28.20 -3.76 -5.30
N PHE A 3 -27.07 -3.99 -4.62
CA PHE A 3 -25.86 -4.50 -5.27
C PHE A 3 -26.08 -5.91 -5.83
N LYS A 4 -25.32 -6.26 -6.87
CA LYS A 4 -25.32 -7.63 -7.41
C LYS A 4 -24.73 -8.59 -6.38
N LYS A 5 -25.16 -9.86 -6.41
CA LYS A 5 -24.70 -10.90 -5.47
C LYS A 5 -23.18 -11.05 -5.43
N ASP A 6 -22.53 -10.90 -6.58
CA ASP A 6 -21.09 -11.09 -6.74
C ASP A 6 -20.32 -9.76 -6.72
N PHE A 7 -20.94 -8.69 -6.23
CA PHE A 7 -20.27 -7.41 -6.06
C PHE A 7 -19.29 -7.50 -4.90
N LEU A 8 -18.00 -7.33 -5.20
CA LEU A 8 -16.96 -7.26 -4.19
C LEU A 8 -16.72 -5.81 -3.80
N TRP A 9 -16.76 -5.54 -2.50
CA TRP A 9 -16.48 -4.23 -1.91
C TRP A 9 -15.53 -4.40 -0.74
N GLY A 10 -14.57 -3.48 -0.64
CA GLY A 10 -13.58 -3.46 0.42
C GLY A 10 -12.70 -2.24 0.28
N GLY A 11 -11.68 -2.16 1.14
CA GLY A 11 -10.63 -1.15 1.06
C GLY A 11 -9.33 -1.73 0.51
N ALA A 12 -8.41 -0.85 0.12
CA ALA A 12 -7.05 -1.20 -0.26
C ALA A 12 -6.07 -0.26 0.45
N THR A 13 -4.91 -0.80 0.80
CA THR A 13 -3.79 -0.07 1.40
C THR A 13 -2.50 -0.45 0.67
N ALA A 14 -1.51 0.44 0.69
CA ALA A 14 -0.17 0.16 0.17
C ALA A 14 0.87 0.16 1.29
N ALA A 15 1.90 -0.69 1.16
CA ALA A 15 2.96 -0.88 2.15
C ALA A 15 3.61 0.44 2.58
N ASN A 16 3.99 1.30 1.62
CA ASN A 16 4.61 2.58 1.90
C ASN A 16 3.72 3.59 2.64
N GLN A 17 2.40 3.36 2.68
CA GLN A 17 1.47 4.23 3.40
C GLN A 17 1.36 3.89 4.88
N TYR A 18 1.69 2.65 5.29
CA TYR A 18 1.37 2.15 6.63
C TYR A 18 2.46 1.30 7.30
N GLU A 19 3.32 0.61 6.56
CA GLU A 19 4.31 -0.31 7.16
C GLU A 19 5.50 0.43 7.79
N GLY A 20 5.99 1.50 7.14
CA GLY A 20 7.20 2.21 7.60
C GLY A 20 8.47 1.39 7.37
N GLY A 21 9.38 1.37 8.35
CA GLY A 21 10.54 0.48 8.35
C GLY A 21 11.50 0.61 7.15
N PHE A 22 11.66 1.80 6.56
CA PHE A 22 12.40 1.94 5.29
C PHE A 22 13.87 1.48 5.34
N ALA A 23 14.47 1.42 6.54
CA ALA A 23 15.85 0.99 6.76
C ALA A 23 15.96 -0.22 7.72
N GLU A 24 14.84 -0.91 7.99
CA GLU A 24 14.80 -2.06 8.91
C GLU A 24 14.92 -3.39 8.13
N ASP A 25 15.39 -4.43 8.82
CA ASP A 25 15.41 -5.83 8.38
C ASP A 25 15.92 -6.11 6.95
N GLY A 26 16.78 -5.23 6.43
CA GLY A 26 17.34 -5.38 5.09
C GLY A 26 16.34 -5.15 3.94
N LYS A 27 15.23 -4.43 4.18
CA LYS A 27 14.20 -4.08 3.16
C LYS A 27 14.79 -3.55 1.85
N GLY A 28 15.86 -2.76 1.94
CA GLY A 28 16.44 -2.05 0.81
C GLY A 28 15.59 -0.86 0.35
N LEU A 29 16.19 0.02 -0.46
CA LEU A 29 15.52 1.22 -0.96
C LEU A 29 14.63 0.88 -2.16
N ASN A 30 13.46 1.50 -2.21
CA ASN A 30 12.58 1.49 -3.38
C ASN A 30 12.41 2.91 -3.96
N ALA A 31 11.66 3.01 -5.07
CA ALA A 31 11.46 4.30 -5.75
C ALA A 31 10.77 5.36 -4.89
N VAL A 32 9.86 4.97 -3.99
CA VAL A 32 9.13 5.91 -3.13
C VAL A 32 9.97 6.41 -1.96
N ASP A 33 11.02 5.68 -1.57
CA ASP A 33 11.94 6.11 -0.49
C ASP A 33 12.87 7.26 -0.93
N VAL A 34 13.09 7.43 -2.24
CA VAL A 34 14.07 8.39 -2.80
C VAL A 34 13.43 9.47 -3.68
N LEU A 35 12.10 9.54 -3.71
CA LEU A 35 11.37 10.52 -4.51
C LEU A 35 11.58 11.93 -3.95
N THR A 36 12.33 12.76 -4.66
CA THR A 36 12.47 14.20 -4.38
C THR A 36 11.57 14.97 -5.35
N ASN A 37 10.76 15.88 -4.83
CA ASN A 37 9.70 16.63 -5.51
C ASN A 37 10.04 17.18 -6.90
#